data_AF-A0A928YSU8-F1
#
_entry.id   AF-A0A928YSU8-F1
#
_cell.length_a   1.000
_cell.length_b   1.000
_cell.length_c   1.000
_cell.angle_alpha   90.00
_cell.angle_beta   90.00
_cell.angle_gamma   90.00
#
_symmetry.space_group_name_H-M   'P 1'
#
loop_
_entity.id
_entity.type
_entity.pdbx_description
1 polymer ?
#
loop_
_entity_poly.entity_id
_entity_poly.type
_entity_poly.pdbx_seq_one_letter_code
_entity_poly.pdbx_strand_id
1 'polypeptide(L)'
;MKMLINLCLGLAAITLAATSTGTETANKKRITLEENYQGFCHIDGSVDNSIKGYEASGYAVVERRSGSSIVWKVHVLEADTYTLEWRYASEKQQPAAQVRINQNNAAHVKFPATGAADHWQNATVQLQLASGITEITLTASSDEGLPHIDSLSVSGKDVKVVNCDGSPVAELTPNPRCIAGSTFSNETVDCGGARIGLACEGGEFMPPVISLENATVKNLRIAADGGSDGIWCTKGDCVLENIVWEDICEDAATQKSTPGSTMTVIGGWSWDKNGGKVFQHNAPDTTFIVTGGFTMKGSNAKMLRACGNCDNNGGNKKLIIDGVRIEGVLKEEIVAPNVNYGDVAKVRNLSIKNYQPGQQEVCAEWQGFEKSEGASAQRLGEAWNTTGCDVSRSDVTAF
;
A
#
# COMPACT_ATOMS: atom_id res chain seq x y z
N MET A 1 -29.44 -43.51 82.47
CA MET A 1 -30.06 -43.96 81.20
C MET A 1 -29.26 -43.35 80.06
N LYS A 2 -28.60 -44.20 79.25
CA LYS A 2 -27.94 -43.95 77.94
C LYS A 2 -26.85 -42.85 77.90
N MET A 3 -25.55 -43.17 77.84
CA MET A 3 -24.80 -43.68 76.66
C MET A 3 -24.61 -42.59 75.60
N LEU A 4 -23.37 -42.17 75.34
CA LEU A 4 -22.74 -42.18 74.02
C LEU A 4 -21.33 -41.57 74.07
N ILE A 5 -20.36 -42.48 73.88
CA ILE A 5 -19.02 -42.25 73.35
C ILE A 5 -19.18 -41.56 71.98
N ASN A 6 -18.41 -40.51 71.70
CA ASN A 6 -18.14 -40.16 70.31
C ASN A 6 -16.68 -39.79 70.10
N LEU A 7 -16.03 -40.69 69.39
CA LEU A 7 -14.67 -40.66 68.88
C LEU A 7 -14.64 -39.63 67.74
N CYS A 8 -13.95 -38.50 67.90
CA CYS A 8 -13.71 -37.59 66.77
C CYS A 8 -12.37 -37.97 66.14
N LEU A 9 -12.41 -38.71 65.04
CA LEU A 9 -11.25 -38.92 64.17
C LEU A 9 -10.82 -37.58 63.58
N GLY A 10 -9.58 -37.19 63.82
CA GLY A 10 -8.93 -36.09 63.12
C GLY A 10 -8.72 -36.47 61.66
N LEU A 11 -9.44 -35.82 60.75
CA LEU A 11 -9.14 -35.85 59.33
C LEU A 11 -8.08 -34.79 59.04
N ALA A 12 -6.82 -35.21 58.86
CA ALA A 12 -5.77 -34.32 58.39
C ALA A 12 -6.06 -33.94 56.93
N ALA A 13 -6.43 -32.68 56.68
CA ALA A 13 -6.52 -32.15 55.33
C ALA A 13 -5.11 -31.98 54.76
N ILE A 14 -4.67 -32.94 53.96
CA ILE A 14 -3.46 -32.81 53.14
C ILE A 14 -3.78 -31.75 52.07
N THR A 15 -3.26 -30.54 52.26
CA THR A 15 -3.26 -29.50 51.23
C THR A 15 -2.19 -29.88 50.21
N LEU A 16 -2.60 -30.44 49.08
CA LEU A 16 -1.72 -30.64 47.93
C LEU A 16 -1.44 -29.25 47.33
N ALA A 17 -0.28 -28.67 47.63
CA ALA A 17 0.22 -27.54 46.85
C ALA A 17 0.64 -28.07 45.48
N ALA A 18 -0.24 -27.92 44.48
CA ALA A 18 0.14 -28.14 43.10
C ALA A 18 1.10 -27.01 42.68
N THR A 19 2.41 -27.27 42.76
CA THR A 19 3.40 -26.46 42.04
C THR A 19 3.23 -26.76 40.55
N SER A 20 2.36 -26.01 39.87
CA SER A 20 2.35 -26.01 38.42
C SER A 20 3.56 -25.22 37.94
N THR A 21 4.67 -25.90 37.68
CA THR A 21 5.69 -25.37 36.76
C THR A 21 5.13 -25.47 35.35
N GLY A 22 4.14 -24.63 35.06
CA GLY A 22 3.72 -24.34 33.70
C GLY A 22 4.78 -23.46 33.08
N THR A 23 5.60 -24.01 32.21
CA THR A 23 6.31 -23.22 31.22
C THR A 23 5.25 -22.60 30.32
N GLU A 24 4.80 -21.38 30.66
CA GLU A 24 4.08 -20.53 29.72
C GLU A 24 4.97 -20.39 28.48
N THR A 25 4.51 -20.94 27.37
CA THR A 25 5.04 -20.60 26.06
C THR A 25 4.69 -19.12 25.87
N ALA A 26 5.62 -18.23 26.20
CA ALA A 26 5.47 -16.80 25.94
C ALA A 26 5.03 -16.65 24.48
N ASN A 27 3.89 -15.98 24.25
CA ASN A 27 3.40 -15.65 22.90
C ASN A 27 4.44 -14.75 22.23
N LYS A 28 5.43 -15.37 21.58
CA LYS A 28 6.44 -14.67 20.81
C LYS A 28 5.78 -14.23 19.51
N LYS A 29 5.59 -12.94 19.37
CA LYS A 29 5.07 -12.31 18.15
C LYS A 29 6.23 -11.67 17.40
N ARG A 30 6.20 -11.82 16.08
CA ARG A 30 7.05 -11.08 15.15
C ARG A 30 6.18 -10.11 14.38
N ILE A 31 6.58 -8.84 14.33
CA ILE A 31 6.04 -7.86 13.40
C ILE A 31 7.16 -7.43 12.45
N THR A 32 6.79 -7.12 11.21
CA THR A 32 7.70 -6.56 10.21
C THR A 32 7.20 -5.17 9.84
N LEU A 33 8.09 -4.19 9.85
CA LEU A 33 7.85 -2.80 9.52
C LEU A 33 8.51 -2.53 8.17
N GLU A 34 7.66 -2.33 7.16
CA GLU A 34 8.03 -2.05 5.78
C GLU A 34 7.97 -0.54 5.51
N GLU A 35 8.73 -0.07 4.54
CA GLU A 35 8.68 1.31 4.06
C GLU A 35 7.30 1.70 3.51
N ASN A 36 6.89 2.95 3.73
CA ASN A 36 5.55 3.47 3.39
C ASN A 36 4.36 2.82 4.15
N TYR A 37 4.61 1.98 5.15
CA TYR A 37 3.55 1.42 6.02
C TYR A 37 3.58 2.02 7.43
N GLN A 38 2.53 1.74 8.21
CA GLN A 38 2.44 2.19 9.59
C GLN A 38 3.65 1.72 10.40
N GLY A 39 4.14 2.60 11.27
CA GLY A 39 5.32 2.35 12.10
C GLY A 39 6.65 2.67 11.41
N PHE A 40 6.71 2.92 10.09
CA PHE A 40 7.84 3.56 9.42
C PHE A 40 7.64 5.08 9.42
N CYS A 41 8.47 5.82 10.14
CA CYS A 41 8.15 7.20 10.52
C CYS A 41 9.01 8.27 9.86
N HIS A 42 10.24 7.95 9.51
CA HIS A 42 11.14 8.90 8.87
C HIS A 42 12.27 8.19 8.17
N ILE A 43 12.77 8.81 7.11
CA ILE A 43 14.06 8.48 6.48
C ILE A 43 14.73 9.77 6.02
N ASP A 44 16.01 9.92 6.34
CA ASP A 44 16.88 10.92 5.71
C ASP A 44 17.35 10.38 4.34
N GLY A 45 16.48 10.44 3.34
CA GLY A 45 16.70 9.87 2.03
C GLY A 45 15.41 9.54 1.29
N SER A 46 15.39 8.42 0.58
CA SER A 46 14.27 8.03 -0.28
C SER A 46 13.97 6.54 -0.17
N VAL A 47 12.75 6.16 -0.54
CA VAL A 47 12.41 4.77 -0.86
C VAL A 47 12.67 4.54 -2.35
N ASP A 48 13.43 3.50 -2.68
CA ASP A 48 13.64 3.04 -4.06
C ASP A 48 13.11 1.60 -4.24
N ASN A 49 12.98 1.17 -5.49
CA ASN A 49 12.46 -0.14 -5.90
C ASN A 49 13.18 -0.68 -7.14
N SER A 50 14.34 -0.12 -7.46
CA SER A 50 15.12 -0.42 -8.67
C SER A 50 15.89 -1.75 -8.62
N ILE A 51 16.27 -2.20 -7.42
CA ILE A 51 16.96 -3.46 -7.17
C ILE A 51 15.92 -4.55 -6.90
N LYS A 52 16.09 -5.76 -7.42
CA LYS A 52 15.11 -6.84 -7.21
C LYS A 52 15.28 -7.52 -5.85
N GLY A 53 14.23 -8.19 -5.39
CA GLY A 53 14.28 -9.08 -4.21
C GLY A 53 14.01 -8.40 -2.87
N TYR A 54 13.64 -7.12 -2.84
CA TYR A 54 13.05 -6.47 -1.66
C TYR A 54 11.63 -6.99 -1.40
N GLU A 55 11.10 -6.73 -0.20
CA GLU A 55 9.76 -7.10 0.21
C GLU A 55 8.82 -5.88 0.13
N ALA A 56 7.51 -6.10 0.07
CA ALA A 56 6.51 -5.03 -0.02
C ALA A 56 6.73 -4.01 -1.15
N SER A 57 7.04 -2.74 -0.84
CA SER A 57 6.83 -1.61 -1.75
C SER A 57 8.13 -1.04 -2.34
N GLY A 58 9.28 -1.40 -1.78
CA GLY A 58 10.61 -0.89 -2.09
C GLY A 58 11.60 -1.21 -0.98
N TYR A 59 12.62 -0.36 -0.84
CA TYR A 59 13.62 -0.40 0.24
C TYR A 59 14.12 1.03 0.53
N ALA A 60 14.55 1.26 1.75
CA ALA A 60 15.12 2.52 2.21
C ALA A 60 16.56 2.75 1.69
N VAL A 61 16.76 3.88 1.01
CA VAL A 61 18.06 4.42 0.60
C VAL A 61 18.33 5.68 1.42
N VAL A 62 19.28 5.57 2.34
CA VAL A 62 19.64 6.66 3.26
C VAL A 62 20.72 7.53 2.62
N GLU A 63 20.61 8.84 2.77
CA GLU A 63 21.61 9.81 2.34
C GLU A 63 23.00 9.43 2.89
N ARG A 64 24.03 9.59 2.04
CA ARG A 64 25.41 9.28 2.39
C ARG A 64 26.04 10.37 3.25
N ARG A 65 25.64 10.39 4.51
CA ARG A 65 26.08 11.38 5.49
C ARG A 65 26.02 10.80 6.90
N SER A 66 27.03 11.09 7.70
CA SER A 66 27.02 10.73 9.13
C SER A 66 25.84 11.39 9.83
N GLY A 67 25.10 10.61 10.62
CA GLY A 67 23.90 11.06 11.32
C GLY A 67 22.59 10.87 10.55
N SER A 68 22.61 10.56 9.24
CA SER A 68 21.40 10.22 8.50
C SER A 68 20.77 8.93 9.04
N SER A 69 19.44 8.85 9.04
CA SER A 69 18.72 7.88 9.84
C SER A 69 17.44 7.35 9.19
N ILE A 70 16.97 6.22 9.73
CA ILE A 70 15.61 5.71 9.55
C ILE A 70 14.99 5.57 10.94
N VAL A 71 13.72 5.97 11.08
CA VAL A 71 12.98 5.94 12.35
C VAL A 71 11.75 5.07 12.23
N TRP A 72 11.56 4.18 13.20
CA TRP A 72 10.35 3.38 13.37
C TRP A 72 9.73 3.57 14.74
N LYS A 73 8.44 3.26 14.87
CA LYS A 73 7.75 3.19 16.17
C LYS A 73 6.92 1.92 16.33
N VAL A 74 7.00 1.33 17.52
CA VAL A 74 6.25 0.15 17.93
C VAL A 74 5.68 0.33 19.34
N HIS A 75 4.68 -0.46 19.71
CA HIS A 75 4.23 -0.61 21.08
C HIS A 75 4.71 -1.95 21.64
N VAL A 76 5.61 -1.87 22.62
CA VAL A 76 6.08 -3.00 23.40
C VAL A 76 5.13 -3.16 24.59
N LEU A 77 4.35 -4.24 24.66
CA LEU A 77 3.36 -4.39 25.75
C LEU A 77 4.01 -4.81 27.06
N GLU A 78 5.09 -5.58 27.00
CA GLU A 78 5.80 -6.09 28.16
C GLU A 78 7.30 -5.86 28.05
N ALA A 79 7.92 -5.45 29.16
CA ALA A 79 9.36 -5.30 29.23
C ALA A 79 10.03 -6.68 29.16
N ASP A 80 10.84 -6.90 28.13
CA ASP A 80 11.55 -8.16 27.89
C ASP A 80 12.71 -7.93 26.91
N THR A 81 13.43 -9.01 26.59
CA THR A 81 14.41 -9.05 25.52
C THR A 81 13.71 -9.25 24.18
N TYR A 82 13.90 -8.29 23.28
CA TYR A 82 13.41 -8.33 21.91
C TYR A 82 14.58 -8.51 20.94
N THR A 83 14.31 -9.19 19.83
CA THR A 83 15.23 -9.27 18.69
C THR A 83 14.79 -8.26 17.64
N LEU A 84 15.68 -7.34 17.30
CA LEU A 84 15.58 -6.48 16.13
C LEU A 84 16.35 -7.13 15.00
N GLU A 85 15.69 -7.33 13.85
CA GLU A 85 16.26 -7.92 12.65
C GLU A 85 16.04 -6.99 11.46
N TRP A 86 17.11 -6.51 10.86
CA TRP A 86 17.06 -5.73 9.62
C TRP A 86 17.34 -6.64 8.44
N ARG A 87 16.46 -6.61 7.44
CA ARG A 87 16.73 -7.19 6.12
C ARG A 87 17.41 -6.12 5.28
N TYR A 88 18.55 -6.44 4.67
CA TYR A 88 19.41 -5.45 4.03
C TYR A 88 20.19 -6.03 2.85
N ALA A 89 20.65 -5.15 1.96
CA ALA A 89 21.59 -5.48 0.89
C ALA A 89 22.76 -4.48 0.87
N SER A 90 23.97 -5.00 0.66
CA SER A 90 25.18 -4.17 0.60
C SER A 90 26.28 -4.83 -0.23
N GLU A 91 26.72 -4.16 -1.29
CA GLU A 91 27.82 -4.66 -2.14
C GLU A 91 29.18 -4.65 -1.44
N LYS A 92 29.33 -3.80 -0.43
CA LYS A 92 30.54 -3.69 0.39
C LYS A 92 30.19 -3.73 1.88
N GLN A 93 31.15 -4.07 2.72
CA GLN A 93 30.97 -3.96 4.16
C GLN A 93 30.79 -2.49 4.55
N GLN A 94 29.76 -2.20 5.34
CA GLN A 94 29.51 -0.87 5.90
C GLN A 94 30.05 -0.75 7.34
N PRO A 95 30.37 0.46 7.80
CA PRO A 95 30.60 0.72 9.22
C PRO A 95 29.39 0.31 10.07
N ALA A 96 29.65 -0.07 11.32
CA ALA A 96 28.57 -0.46 12.23
C ALA A 96 27.64 0.73 12.49
N ALA A 97 26.35 0.54 12.25
CA ALA A 97 25.33 1.56 12.47
C ALA A 97 24.99 1.68 13.95
N GLN A 98 24.64 2.88 14.40
CA GLN A 98 24.15 3.11 15.75
C GLN A 98 22.65 2.79 15.81
N VAL A 99 22.25 1.94 16.74
CA VAL A 99 20.84 1.70 17.09
C VAL A 99 20.51 2.56 18.31
N ARG A 100 19.47 3.38 18.22
CA ARG A 100 18.93 4.15 19.34
C ARG A 100 17.53 3.68 19.71
N ILE A 101 17.26 3.67 21.01
CA ILE A 101 15.95 3.39 21.58
C ILE A 101 15.50 4.63 22.35
N ASN A 102 14.39 5.23 21.94
CA ASN A 102 13.88 6.49 22.48
C ASN A 102 15.01 7.55 22.55
N GLN A 103 15.70 7.73 21.41
CA GLN A 103 16.83 8.66 21.21
C GLN A 103 18.12 8.36 21.98
N ASN A 104 18.14 7.37 22.89
CA ASN A 104 19.32 6.96 23.62
C ASN A 104 20.10 5.88 22.86
N ASN A 105 21.44 5.98 22.86
CA ASN A 105 22.30 4.95 22.26
C ASN A 105 22.09 3.60 22.97
N ALA A 106 21.70 2.57 22.23
CA ALA A 106 21.37 1.26 22.80
C ALA A 106 22.34 0.16 22.36
N ALA A 107 22.70 0.10 21.07
CA ALA A 107 23.63 -0.88 20.53
C ALA A 107 24.23 -0.44 19.18
N HIS A 108 25.13 -1.28 18.65
CA HIS A 108 25.58 -1.18 17.27
C HIS A 108 25.18 -2.45 16.51
N VAL A 109 24.74 -2.28 15.26
CA VAL A 109 24.47 -3.39 14.33
C VAL A 109 25.51 -3.36 13.21
N LYS A 110 26.00 -4.54 12.83
CA LYS A 110 26.97 -4.69 11.74
C LYS A 110 26.26 -5.20 10.49
N PHE A 111 26.64 -4.64 9.36
CA PHE A 111 26.15 -5.04 8.04
C PHE A 111 27.32 -5.49 7.16
N PRO A 112 27.70 -6.79 7.21
CA PRO A 112 28.63 -7.38 6.26
C PRO A 112 28.22 -7.17 4.80
N ALA A 113 29.16 -7.34 3.87
CA ALA A 113 28.81 -7.36 2.45
C ALA A 113 27.90 -8.58 2.16
N THR A 114 26.78 -8.36 1.48
CA THR A 114 25.88 -9.44 1.03
C THR A 114 26.34 -10.05 -0.29
N GLY A 115 27.24 -9.37 -1.02
CA GLY A 115 27.92 -9.88 -2.21
C GLY A 115 27.34 -9.38 -3.54
N ALA A 116 26.13 -8.85 -3.55
CA ALA A 116 25.51 -8.18 -4.70
C ALA A 116 24.43 -7.19 -4.23
N ALA A 117 24.08 -6.23 -5.08
CA ALA A 117 23.08 -5.22 -4.78
C ALA A 117 21.68 -5.83 -4.54
N ASP A 118 21.36 -6.95 -5.19
CA ASP A 118 20.08 -7.68 -5.11
C ASP A 118 20.12 -8.94 -4.22
N HIS A 119 21.22 -9.15 -3.47
CA HIS A 119 21.32 -10.24 -2.51
C HIS A 119 21.00 -9.70 -1.11
N TRP A 120 19.84 -10.09 -0.59
CA TRP A 120 19.31 -9.63 0.68
C TRP A 120 19.65 -10.61 1.80
N GLN A 121 20.07 -10.10 2.95
CA GLN A 121 20.39 -10.87 4.14
C GLN A 121 19.84 -10.18 5.40
N ASN A 122 19.95 -10.86 6.54
CA ASN A 122 19.47 -10.37 7.82
C ASN A 122 20.63 -10.02 8.77
N ALA A 123 20.52 -8.91 9.47
CA ALA A 123 21.41 -8.54 10.58
C ALA A 123 20.56 -8.34 11.84
N THR A 124 21.04 -8.85 12.98
CA THR A 124 20.25 -8.88 14.21
C THR A 124 20.96 -8.24 15.40
N VAL A 125 20.17 -7.67 16.31
CA VAL A 125 20.58 -7.24 17.64
C VAL A 125 19.50 -7.65 18.64
N GLN A 126 19.89 -8.11 19.83
CA GLN A 126 18.98 -8.32 20.94
C GLN A 126 19.10 -7.18 21.95
N LEU A 127 17.97 -6.60 22.34
CA LEU A 127 17.89 -5.48 23.27
C LEU A 127 16.82 -5.74 24.32
N GLN A 128 17.07 -5.28 25.55
CA GLN A 128 16.02 -5.10 26.54
C GLN A 128 15.21 -3.86 26.18
N LEU A 129 13.91 -4.05 25.92
CA LEU A 129 12.97 -2.96 25.68
C LEU A 129 12.03 -2.83 26.87
N ALA A 130 11.78 -1.61 27.32
CA ALA A 130 10.76 -1.33 28.31
C ALA A 130 9.36 -1.40 27.69
N SER A 131 8.32 -1.60 28.49
CA SER A 131 6.94 -1.47 28.02
C SER A 131 6.60 -0.02 27.66
N GLY A 132 5.75 0.14 26.65
CA GLY A 132 5.29 1.42 26.12
C GLY A 132 5.63 1.63 24.64
N ILE A 133 5.32 2.82 24.15
CA ILE A 133 5.69 3.25 22.80
C ILE A 133 7.20 3.39 22.73
N THR A 134 7.81 2.68 21.79
CA THR A 134 9.25 2.61 21.59
C THR A 134 9.59 3.14 20.21
N GLU A 135 10.40 4.19 20.16
CA GLU A 135 11.04 4.68 18.94
C GLU A 135 12.37 3.94 18.74
N ILE A 136 12.53 3.34 17.57
CA ILE A 136 13.73 2.63 17.15
C ILE A 136 14.36 3.45 16.01
N THR A 137 15.60 3.89 16.18
CA THR A 137 16.32 4.64 15.15
C THR A 137 17.57 3.87 14.73
N LEU A 138 17.76 3.71 13.43
CA LEU A 138 19.02 3.24 12.84
C LEU A 138 19.75 4.46 12.25
N THR A 139 20.95 4.74 12.71
CA THR A 139 21.72 5.94 12.32
C THR A 139 23.06 5.56 11.71
N ALA A 140 23.39 6.19 10.58
CA ALA A 140 24.71 6.10 9.96
C ALA A 140 25.79 6.68 10.88
N SER A 141 26.80 5.88 11.22
CA SER A 141 27.92 6.32 12.08
C SER A 141 29.01 7.08 11.30
N SER A 142 28.91 7.16 9.97
CA SER A 142 29.92 7.75 9.08
C SER A 142 29.29 8.25 7.78
N ASP A 143 30.06 8.99 6.98
CA ASP A 143 29.62 9.51 5.67
C ASP A 143 29.45 8.43 4.58
N GLU A 144 29.78 7.16 4.87
CA GLU A 144 29.45 6.07 3.93
C GLU A 144 27.94 5.77 3.84
N GLY A 145 27.17 6.20 4.85
CA GLY A 145 25.74 5.99 4.98
C GLY A 145 25.37 4.66 5.64
N LEU A 146 24.16 4.19 5.33
CA LEU A 146 23.66 2.86 5.68
C LEU A 146 23.63 1.98 4.42
N PRO A 147 23.60 0.63 4.56
CA PRO A 147 23.23 -0.23 3.44
C PRO A 147 21.79 0.03 3.00
N HIS A 148 21.35 -0.58 1.90
CA HIS A 148 19.94 -0.59 1.55
C HIS A 148 19.18 -1.40 2.60
N ILE A 149 18.20 -0.79 3.26
CA ILE A 149 17.39 -1.43 4.30
C ILE A 149 16.04 -1.73 3.72
N ASP A 150 15.68 -3.00 3.64
CA ASP A 150 14.36 -3.44 3.19
C ASP A 150 13.35 -3.25 4.32
N SER A 151 13.52 -4.01 5.41
CA SER A 151 12.55 -4.03 6.49
C SER A 151 13.19 -4.12 7.87
N LEU A 152 12.42 -3.74 8.89
CA LEU A 152 12.74 -4.00 10.30
C LEU A 152 11.73 -4.98 10.89
N SER A 153 12.20 -6.17 11.28
CA SER A 153 11.44 -7.11 12.08
C SER A 153 11.73 -6.95 13.58
N VAL A 154 10.67 -6.90 14.40
CA VAL A 154 10.74 -6.88 15.86
C VAL A 154 10.07 -8.14 16.40
N SER A 155 10.85 -8.97 17.09
CA SER A 155 10.39 -10.25 17.65
C SER A 155 10.57 -10.29 19.16
N GLY A 156 9.51 -10.60 19.90
CA GLY A 156 9.53 -10.73 21.35
C GLY A 156 8.13 -11.04 21.87
N LYS A 157 7.88 -10.77 23.16
CA LYS A 157 6.52 -10.87 23.70
C LYS A 157 5.63 -9.80 23.07
N ASP A 158 4.38 -10.15 22.77
CA ASP A 158 3.30 -9.25 22.32
C ASP A 158 3.73 -7.81 21.95
N VAL A 159 4.20 -7.65 20.72
CA VAL A 159 4.58 -6.35 20.13
C VAL A 159 3.54 -5.94 19.08
N LYS A 160 3.23 -4.65 19.00
CA LYS A 160 2.27 -4.09 18.04
C LYS A 160 2.88 -2.94 17.24
N VAL A 161 2.41 -2.77 16.01
CA VAL A 161 2.70 -1.58 15.20
C VAL A 161 1.87 -0.40 15.75
N VAL A 162 2.44 0.80 15.72
CA VAL A 162 1.74 2.06 16.07
C VAL A 162 1.94 3.10 14.98
N ASN A 163 1.07 4.10 14.95
CA ASN A 163 1.28 5.27 14.12
C ASN A 163 2.47 6.09 14.62
N CYS A 164 2.99 6.98 13.79
CA CYS A 164 4.19 7.75 14.11
C CYS A 164 4.00 8.83 15.17
N ASP A 165 2.76 9.19 15.46
CA ASP A 165 2.36 9.99 16.62
C ASP A 165 2.27 9.17 17.93
N GLY A 166 2.48 7.84 17.86
CA GLY A 166 2.37 6.92 18.99
C GLY A 166 0.95 6.43 19.27
N SER A 167 -0.04 6.86 18.50
CA SER A 167 -1.40 6.32 18.62
C SER A 167 -1.45 4.86 18.14
N PRO A 168 -2.32 4.02 18.74
CA PRO A 168 -2.51 2.66 18.26
C PRO A 168 -2.87 2.66 16.77
N VAL A 169 -2.23 1.80 15.98
CA VAL A 169 -2.83 1.43 14.69
C VAL A 169 -4.17 0.78 15.03
N ALA A 170 -5.26 1.29 14.46
CA ALA A 170 -6.55 0.63 14.58
C ALA A 170 -6.34 -0.84 14.19
N GLU A 171 -6.63 -1.79 15.09
CA GLU A 171 -6.47 -3.19 14.75
C GLU A 171 -7.37 -3.48 13.55
N LEU A 172 -6.74 -3.61 12.39
CA LEU A 172 -7.32 -4.04 11.15
C LEU A 172 -7.75 -5.49 11.37
N THR A 173 -8.94 -5.68 11.94
CA THR A 173 -9.64 -6.96 11.92
C THR A 173 -10.25 -7.04 10.53
N PRO A 174 -9.80 -7.97 9.66
CA PRO A 174 -10.38 -8.09 8.34
C PRO A 174 -11.90 -8.20 8.44
N ASN A 175 -12.60 -7.26 7.82
CA ASN A 175 -14.05 -7.24 7.89
C ASN A 175 -14.57 -8.48 7.15
N PRO A 176 -15.31 -9.40 7.82
CA PRO A 176 -15.77 -10.62 7.20
C PRO A 176 -16.77 -10.38 6.07
N ARG A 177 -17.28 -9.15 5.89
CA ARG A 177 -18.10 -8.75 4.73
C ARG A 177 -17.28 -8.45 3.49
N CYS A 178 -15.98 -8.19 3.62
CA CYS A 178 -15.10 -7.96 2.47
C CYS A 178 -14.65 -9.30 1.90
N ILE A 179 -15.53 -9.89 1.10
CA ILE A 179 -15.32 -11.14 0.38
C ILE A 179 -15.31 -10.83 -1.12
N ALA A 180 -14.46 -11.51 -1.88
CA ALA A 180 -14.42 -11.37 -3.33
C ALA A 180 -15.80 -11.68 -3.97
N GLY A 181 -16.25 -10.81 -4.87
CA GLY A 181 -17.58 -10.83 -5.49
C GLY A 181 -18.68 -10.11 -4.70
N SER A 182 -18.35 -9.45 -3.59
CA SER A 182 -19.35 -8.71 -2.81
C SER A 182 -19.81 -7.43 -3.51
N THR A 183 -21.07 -7.05 -3.26
CA THR A 183 -21.63 -5.74 -3.61
C THR A 183 -21.94 -4.96 -2.33
N PHE A 184 -21.54 -3.69 -2.28
CA PHE A 184 -21.90 -2.77 -1.20
C PHE A 184 -22.78 -1.64 -1.75
N SER A 185 -23.89 -1.36 -1.07
CA SER A 185 -24.90 -0.41 -1.55
C SER A 185 -25.31 0.57 -0.46
N ASN A 186 -25.19 1.87 -0.72
CA ASN A 186 -25.58 2.97 0.19
C ASN A 186 -24.90 2.90 1.57
N GLU A 187 -23.63 2.52 1.62
CA GLU A 187 -22.90 2.34 2.86
C GLU A 187 -21.40 2.65 2.72
N THR A 188 -20.72 2.81 3.85
CA THR A 188 -19.26 2.83 3.94
C THR A 188 -18.79 1.54 4.59
N VAL A 189 -17.93 0.80 3.90
CA VAL A 189 -17.33 -0.44 4.38
C VAL A 189 -15.83 -0.24 4.59
N ASP A 190 -15.40 -0.34 5.84
CA ASP A 190 -13.98 -0.51 6.16
C ASP A 190 -13.64 -2.00 6.10
N CYS A 191 -12.71 -2.37 5.23
CA CYS A 191 -12.29 -3.75 5.07
C CYS A 191 -11.24 -4.19 6.08
N GLY A 192 -10.72 -3.28 6.90
CA GLY A 192 -9.82 -3.66 7.99
C GLY A 192 -8.59 -4.42 7.46
N GLY A 193 -8.03 -4.00 6.32
CA GLY A 193 -6.86 -4.63 5.71
C GLY A 193 -7.12 -5.99 5.04
N ALA A 194 -8.38 -6.40 4.84
CA ALA A 194 -8.69 -7.66 4.18
C ALA A 194 -7.96 -7.79 2.83
N ARG A 195 -7.34 -8.96 2.61
CA ARG A 195 -6.71 -9.34 1.35
C ARG A 195 -7.60 -10.33 0.61
N ILE A 196 -8.14 -9.93 -0.53
CA ILE A 196 -9.09 -10.72 -1.32
C ILE A 196 -8.69 -10.75 -2.79
N GLY A 197 -9.22 -11.71 -3.53
CA GLY A 197 -9.04 -11.81 -4.97
C GLY A 197 -9.97 -12.86 -5.54
N LEU A 198 -10.21 -12.77 -6.84
CA LEU A 198 -10.83 -13.84 -7.64
C LEU A 198 -9.70 -14.59 -8.38
N ALA A 199 -9.86 -14.82 -9.67
CA ALA A 199 -8.83 -15.39 -10.53
C ALA A 199 -8.32 -14.35 -11.52
N CYS A 200 -7.08 -14.54 -11.98
CA CYS A 200 -6.46 -13.76 -13.05
C CYS A 200 -6.07 -14.69 -14.22
N GLU A 201 -7.07 -15.20 -14.93
CA GLU A 201 -6.88 -16.20 -15.99
C GLU A 201 -6.77 -15.60 -17.40
N GLY A 202 -7.08 -14.30 -17.56
CA GLY A 202 -7.18 -13.64 -18.86
C GLY A 202 -8.41 -14.08 -19.66
N GLY A 203 -9.08 -13.15 -20.33
CA GLY A 203 -10.29 -13.42 -21.13
C GLY A 203 -11.17 -12.19 -21.31
N GLU A 204 -12.14 -12.23 -22.21
CA GLU A 204 -12.98 -11.06 -22.55
C GLU A 204 -13.96 -10.63 -21.43
N PHE A 205 -14.21 -11.48 -20.44
CA PHE A 205 -15.09 -11.13 -19.32
C PHE A 205 -14.62 -11.75 -18.01
N MET A 206 -14.10 -10.89 -17.12
CA MET A 206 -13.81 -11.23 -15.74
C MET A 206 -14.75 -10.47 -14.80
N PRO A 207 -15.21 -11.07 -13.69
CA PRO A 207 -16.04 -10.37 -12.72
C PRO A 207 -15.22 -9.37 -11.89
N PRO A 208 -15.85 -8.33 -11.33
CA PRO A 208 -15.19 -7.47 -10.36
C PRO A 208 -14.99 -8.20 -9.03
N VAL A 209 -13.88 -7.91 -8.36
CA VAL A 209 -13.61 -8.37 -7.00
C VAL A 209 -14.56 -7.71 -5.99
N ILE A 210 -14.94 -6.44 -6.20
CA ILE A 210 -15.96 -5.73 -5.43
C ILE A 210 -16.81 -4.87 -6.36
N SER A 211 -18.12 -4.82 -6.14
CA SER A 211 -19.02 -3.85 -6.78
C SER A 211 -19.54 -2.83 -5.77
N LEU A 212 -19.62 -1.56 -6.17
CA LEU A 212 -20.09 -0.45 -5.35
C LEU A 212 -21.30 0.23 -5.99
N GLU A 213 -22.34 0.45 -5.20
CA GLU A 213 -23.53 1.19 -5.57
C GLU A 213 -23.77 2.31 -4.55
N ASN A 214 -23.36 3.54 -4.88
CA ASN A 214 -23.45 4.69 -4.00
C ASN A 214 -22.78 4.41 -2.64
N ALA A 215 -21.56 3.87 -2.69
CA ALA A 215 -20.90 3.25 -1.54
C ALA A 215 -19.40 3.59 -1.46
N THR A 216 -18.85 3.54 -0.26
CA THR A 216 -17.42 3.69 0.00
C THR A 216 -16.82 2.37 0.45
N VAL A 217 -15.64 2.02 -0.07
CA VAL A 217 -14.81 0.93 0.46
C VAL A 217 -13.44 1.50 0.85
N LYS A 218 -12.91 1.06 1.99
CA LYS A 218 -11.58 1.50 2.45
C LYS A 218 -10.74 0.40 3.09
N ASN A 219 -9.42 0.61 3.11
CA ASN A 219 -8.43 -0.29 3.71
C ASN A 219 -8.53 -1.73 3.17
N LEU A 220 -8.46 -1.89 1.84
CA LEU A 220 -8.60 -3.17 1.17
C LEU A 220 -7.37 -3.48 0.31
N ARG A 221 -7.00 -4.75 0.25
CA ARG A 221 -5.90 -5.26 -0.58
C ARG A 221 -6.43 -6.28 -1.59
N ILE A 222 -6.17 -6.04 -2.87
CA ILE A 222 -6.48 -6.94 -3.97
C ILE A 222 -5.24 -7.76 -4.27
N ALA A 223 -5.37 -9.08 -4.17
CA ALA A 223 -4.30 -10.06 -4.30
C ALA A 223 -3.71 -10.08 -5.73
N ALA A 224 -2.38 -10.20 -5.84
CA ALA A 224 -1.66 -10.20 -7.11
C ALA A 224 -2.13 -11.28 -8.10
N ASP A 225 -2.49 -12.47 -7.60
CA ASP A 225 -2.96 -13.60 -8.37
C ASP A 225 -4.49 -13.61 -8.58
N GLY A 226 -5.19 -12.62 -8.04
CA GLY A 226 -6.65 -12.55 -8.01
C GLY A 226 -7.24 -11.19 -8.37
N GLY A 227 -6.50 -10.37 -9.13
CA GLY A 227 -6.92 -9.02 -9.52
C GLY A 227 -8.24 -8.95 -10.29
N SER A 228 -8.52 -9.94 -11.14
CA SER A 228 -9.74 -10.01 -11.97
C SER A 228 -10.06 -8.68 -12.67
N ASP A 229 -11.33 -8.26 -12.76
CA ASP A 229 -11.69 -6.93 -13.28
C ASP A 229 -11.79 -5.85 -12.18
N GLY A 230 -10.96 -5.98 -11.13
CA GLY A 230 -10.76 -4.96 -10.11
C GLY A 230 -12.02 -4.61 -9.32
N ILE A 231 -12.27 -3.32 -9.11
CA ILE A 231 -13.44 -2.80 -8.39
C ILE A 231 -14.35 -2.02 -9.36
N TRP A 232 -15.63 -2.35 -9.40
CA TRP A 232 -16.61 -1.61 -10.19
C TRP A 232 -17.38 -0.61 -9.34
N CYS A 233 -17.52 0.63 -9.83
CA CYS A 233 -18.58 1.55 -9.39
C CYS A 233 -19.75 1.44 -10.38
N THR A 234 -20.86 0.83 -9.98
CA THR A 234 -21.97 0.48 -10.89
C THR A 234 -23.17 1.42 -10.78
N LYS A 235 -23.29 2.21 -9.71
CA LYS A 235 -24.40 3.14 -9.49
C LYS A 235 -24.00 4.23 -8.49
N GLY A 236 -24.51 5.45 -8.67
CA GLY A 236 -24.28 6.55 -7.71
C GLY A 236 -22.80 6.86 -7.46
N ASP A 237 -22.52 7.56 -6.37
CA ASP A 237 -21.17 8.01 -6.04
C ASP A 237 -20.38 6.91 -5.31
N CYS A 238 -19.18 6.61 -5.78
CA CYS A 238 -18.32 5.61 -5.14
C CYS A 238 -17.00 6.18 -4.67
N VAL A 239 -16.54 5.76 -3.50
CA VAL A 239 -15.23 6.15 -2.96
C VAL A 239 -14.39 4.91 -2.64
N LEU A 240 -13.15 4.91 -3.11
CA LEU A 240 -12.14 3.88 -2.91
C LEU A 240 -10.98 4.52 -2.14
N GLU A 241 -10.86 4.26 -0.85
CA GLU A 241 -9.87 4.92 0.01
C GLU A 241 -8.83 3.91 0.53
N ASN A 242 -7.54 4.21 0.36
CA ASN A 242 -6.45 3.34 0.81
C ASN A 242 -6.60 1.89 0.30
N ILE A 243 -6.76 1.76 -1.02
CA ILE A 243 -6.84 0.47 -1.71
C ILE A 243 -5.47 0.12 -2.28
N VAL A 244 -5.08 -1.14 -2.10
CA VAL A 244 -3.82 -1.69 -2.63
C VAL A 244 -4.13 -2.73 -3.69
N TRP A 245 -3.60 -2.54 -4.90
CA TRP A 245 -3.64 -3.55 -5.98
C TRP A 245 -2.24 -4.12 -6.17
N GLU A 246 -2.01 -5.34 -5.70
CA GLU A 246 -0.67 -5.96 -5.70
C GLU A 246 -0.17 -6.35 -7.08
N ASP A 247 -1.07 -6.69 -8.00
CA ASP A 247 -0.83 -6.84 -9.42
C ASP A 247 -2.16 -6.70 -10.16
N ILE A 248 -2.27 -5.74 -11.06
CA ILE A 248 -3.47 -5.53 -11.86
C ILE A 248 -3.60 -6.67 -12.86
N CYS A 249 -4.83 -7.19 -13.00
CA CYS A 249 -5.13 -8.23 -13.97
C CYS A 249 -5.68 -7.64 -15.28
N GLU A 250 -6.90 -7.09 -15.27
CA GLU A 250 -7.47 -6.33 -16.41
C GLU A 250 -7.44 -4.83 -16.12
N ASP A 251 -8.19 -4.40 -15.10
CA ASP A 251 -8.31 -3.03 -14.61
C ASP A 251 -8.22 -3.03 -13.08
N ALA A 252 -7.68 -1.97 -12.48
CA ALA A 252 -7.73 -1.79 -11.02
C ALA A 252 -9.15 -1.39 -10.58
N ALA A 253 -9.74 -0.45 -11.31
CA ALA A 253 -11.09 0.00 -11.01
C ALA A 253 -11.81 0.60 -12.24
N THR A 254 -13.12 0.38 -12.32
CA THR A 254 -13.94 0.73 -13.48
C THR A 254 -15.18 1.53 -13.09
N GLN A 255 -15.32 2.73 -13.66
CA GLN A 255 -16.48 3.60 -13.50
C GLN A 255 -17.58 3.24 -14.52
N LYS A 256 -18.67 2.65 -14.03
CA LYS A 256 -19.84 2.15 -14.79
C LYS A 256 -21.17 2.72 -14.25
N SER A 257 -21.11 3.74 -13.40
CA SER A 257 -22.27 4.30 -12.70
C SER A 257 -23.19 5.14 -13.58
N THR A 258 -24.18 5.77 -12.94
CA THR A 258 -25.22 6.57 -13.60
C THR A 258 -24.76 7.99 -13.91
N PRO A 259 -25.26 8.63 -14.98
CA PRO A 259 -24.97 10.03 -15.30
C PRO A 259 -25.10 10.96 -14.08
N GLY A 260 -24.17 11.89 -13.95
CA GLY A 260 -24.06 12.83 -12.82
C GLY A 260 -23.27 12.30 -11.61
N SER A 261 -22.92 11.02 -11.57
CA SER A 261 -22.21 10.43 -10.43
C SER A 261 -20.69 10.55 -10.53
N THR A 262 -20.01 10.33 -9.40
CA THR A 262 -18.56 10.45 -9.25
C THR A 262 -17.95 9.18 -8.64
N MET A 263 -16.85 8.71 -9.23
CA MET A 263 -15.97 7.71 -8.60
C MET A 263 -14.69 8.40 -8.15
N THR A 264 -14.31 8.23 -6.89
CA THR A 264 -13.12 8.87 -6.29
C THR A 264 -12.19 7.81 -5.71
N VAL A 265 -10.93 7.82 -6.13
CA VAL A 265 -9.83 7.04 -5.54
C VAL A 265 -8.98 7.97 -4.67
N ILE A 266 -8.76 7.61 -3.41
CA ILE A 266 -8.04 8.42 -2.42
C ILE A 266 -6.88 7.60 -1.83
N GLY A 267 -5.64 7.99 -2.13
CA GLY A 267 -4.44 7.30 -1.65
C GLY A 267 -4.36 5.86 -2.13
N GLY A 268 -3.59 5.03 -1.42
CA GLY A 268 -3.32 3.65 -1.85
C GLY A 268 -2.31 3.56 -2.99
N TRP A 269 -2.10 2.37 -3.52
CA TRP A 269 -1.16 2.15 -4.62
C TRP A 269 -1.56 0.97 -5.51
N SER A 270 -1.11 1.01 -6.76
CA SER A 270 -1.23 -0.10 -7.69
C SER A 270 0.13 -0.54 -8.24
N TRP A 271 0.22 -1.82 -8.60
CA TRP A 271 1.31 -2.38 -9.37
C TRP A 271 0.75 -3.10 -10.59
N ASP A 272 1.44 -3.00 -11.72
CA ASP A 272 1.13 -3.75 -12.94
C ASP A 272 2.42 -4.30 -13.53
N LYS A 273 2.46 -5.61 -13.80
CA LYS A 273 3.59 -6.24 -14.51
C LYS A 273 3.46 -6.22 -16.03
N ASN A 274 2.24 -6.21 -16.57
CA ASN A 274 1.93 -6.47 -17.97
C ASN A 274 1.80 -5.17 -18.79
N GLY A 275 1.38 -4.06 -18.16
CA GLY A 275 1.25 -2.75 -18.81
C GLY A 275 -0.07 -2.55 -19.52
N GLY A 276 -1.16 -2.73 -18.78
CA GLY A 276 -2.50 -2.33 -19.15
C GLY A 276 -2.86 -0.92 -18.68
N LYS A 277 -4.16 -0.64 -18.67
CA LYS A 277 -4.73 0.59 -18.12
C LYS A 277 -5.04 0.36 -16.63
N VAL A 278 -4.80 1.35 -15.77
CA VAL A 278 -5.08 1.20 -14.33
C VAL A 278 -6.56 1.44 -14.04
N PHE A 279 -7.11 2.52 -14.59
CA PHE A 279 -8.49 2.92 -14.37
C PHE A 279 -9.26 3.08 -15.69
N GLN A 280 -10.44 2.48 -15.73
CA GLN A 280 -11.31 2.47 -16.89
C GLN A 280 -12.57 3.31 -16.63
N HIS A 281 -12.87 4.29 -17.50
CA HIS A 281 -14.02 5.18 -17.36
C HIS A 281 -15.01 4.97 -18.49
N ASN A 282 -16.04 4.16 -18.23
CA ASN A 282 -17.03 3.76 -19.23
C ASN A 282 -18.27 4.67 -19.23
N ALA A 283 -18.76 5.02 -18.05
CA ALA A 283 -20.05 5.69 -17.91
C ALA A 283 -20.07 7.12 -18.52
N PRO A 284 -21.02 7.45 -19.41
CA PRO A 284 -21.17 8.80 -19.95
C PRO A 284 -21.62 9.80 -18.86
N ASP A 285 -21.23 11.06 -19.02
CA ASP A 285 -21.64 12.18 -18.14
C ASP A 285 -21.34 11.95 -16.64
N THR A 286 -20.22 11.28 -16.34
CA THR A 286 -19.75 11.02 -14.96
C THR A 286 -18.35 11.57 -14.74
N THR A 287 -17.94 11.63 -13.47
CA THR A 287 -16.60 12.07 -13.06
C THR A 287 -15.80 10.91 -12.46
N PHE A 288 -14.52 10.80 -12.81
CA PHE A 288 -13.55 9.93 -12.16
C PHE A 288 -12.41 10.79 -11.59
N ILE A 289 -12.22 10.76 -10.28
CA ILE A 289 -11.19 11.49 -9.55
C ILE A 289 -10.16 10.51 -8.97
N VAL A 290 -8.88 10.81 -9.11
CA VAL A 290 -7.79 10.13 -8.40
C VAL A 290 -6.97 11.16 -7.63
N THR A 291 -6.87 10.98 -6.32
CA THR A 291 -6.24 11.95 -5.42
C THR A 291 -5.64 11.32 -4.16
N GLY A 292 -5.24 12.12 -3.18
CA GLY A 292 -4.83 11.67 -1.86
C GLY A 292 -3.46 10.96 -1.82
N GLY A 293 -2.57 11.23 -2.77
CA GLY A 293 -1.25 10.60 -2.82
C GLY A 293 -1.23 9.20 -3.44
N PHE A 294 -2.24 8.84 -4.25
CA PHE A 294 -2.23 7.55 -4.96
C PHE A 294 -0.90 7.34 -5.71
N THR A 295 -0.32 6.16 -5.58
CA THR A 295 0.98 5.83 -6.18
C THR A 295 0.85 4.71 -7.22
N MET A 296 1.20 5.01 -8.47
CA MET A 296 1.22 4.04 -9.57
C MET A 296 2.63 3.45 -9.75
N LYS A 297 2.76 2.13 -9.65
CA LYS A 297 4.04 1.38 -9.71
C LYS A 297 4.04 0.36 -10.85
N GLY A 298 5.18 -0.30 -11.07
CA GLY A 298 5.31 -1.32 -12.12
C GLY A 298 5.45 -0.73 -13.52
N SER A 299 4.92 -1.42 -14.53
CA SER A 299 4.91 -1.00 -15.93
C SER A 299 3.45 -0.85 -16.35
N ASN A 300 3.03 0.35 -16.76
CA ASN A 300 1.63 0.68 -17.07
C ASN A 300 1.53 1.29 -18.47
N ALA A 301 0.48 0.98 -19.23
CA ALA A 301 0.17 1.70 -20.46
C ALA A 301 -0.45 3.06 -20.15
N LYS A 302 -1.52 3.09 -19.34
CA LYS A 302 -2.23 4.32 -18.98
C LYS A 302 -2.68 4.31 -17.53
N MET A 303 -2.78 5.47 -16.91
CA MET A 303 -3.40 5.57 -15.60
C MET A 303 -4.93 5.61 -15.71
N LEU A 304 -5.50 6.49 -16.54
CA LEU A 304 -6.94 6.70 -16.60
C LEU A 304 -7.44 6.93 -18.04
N ARG A 305 -8.29 6.03 -18.54
CA ARG A 305 -8.79 6.06 -19.92
C ARG A 305 -10.32 6.21 -19.96
N ALA A 306 -10.79 7.26 -20.64
CA ALA A 306 -12.17 7.33 -21.10
C ALA A 306 -12.41 6.25 -22.16
N CYS A 307 -13.48 5.45 -22.06
CA CYS A 307 -13.68 4.36 -23.01
C CYS A 307 -13.72 4.85 -24.46
N GLY A 308 -12.89 4.26 -25.32
CA GLY A 308 -12.73 4.71 -26.71
C GLY A 308 -13.75 4.13 -27.68
N ASN A 309 -14.31 2.96 -27.37
CA ASN A 309 -15.18 2.17 -28.26
C ASN A 309 -16.18 1.32 -27.47
N CYS A 310 -16.78 1.89 -26.43
CA CYS A 310 -17.80 1.19 -25.64
C CYS A 310 -19.15 1.14 -26.37
N ASP A 311 -20.03 0.24 -25.92
CA ASP A 311 -21.44 0.29 -26.29
C ASP A 311 -22.09 1.52 -25.64
N ASN A 312 -22.92 2.25 -26.39
CA ASN A 312 -23.48 3.54 -26.00
C ASN A 312 -22.40 4.54 -25.55
N ASN A 313 -21.30 4.59 -26.31
CA ASN A 313 -20.22 5.52 -26.04
C ASN A 313 -20.68 6.97 -26.26
N GLY A 314 -19.96 7.88 -25.61
CA GLY A 314 -20.27 9.29 -25.61
C GLY A 314 -20.33 9.86 -24.20
N GLY A 315 -21.07 10.96 -24.08
CA GLY A 315 -21.19 11.77 -22.86
C GLY A 315 -19.90 12.50 -22.50
N ASN A 316 -20.02 13.53 -21.69
CA ASN A 316 -18.89 14.30 -21.20
C ASN A 316 -18.29 13.62 -19.96
N LYS A 317 -17.26 12.79 -20.17
CA LYS A 317 -16.52 12.15 -19.08
C LYS A 317 -15.47 13.12 -18.55
N LYS A 318 -15.50 13.35 -17.23
CA LYS A 318 -14.51 14.17 -16.53
C LYS A 318 -13.49 13.29 -15.83
N LEU A 319 -12.21 13.50 -16.13
CA LEU A 319 -11.10 12.72 -15.60
C LEU A 319 -10.20 13.67 -14.79
N ILE A 320 -10.12 13.48 -13.49
CA ILE A 320 -9.43 14.41 -12.59
C ILE A 320 -8.31 13.68 -11.86
N ILE A 321 -7.09 14.20 -11.94
CA ILE A 321 -5.91 13.70 -11.27
C ILE A 321 -5.34 14.84 -10.42
N ASP A 322 -5.24 14.65 -9.11
CA ASP A 322 -4.71 15.68 -8.20
C ASP A 322 -3.90 15.09 -7.05
N GLY A 323 -2.60 15.35 -7.01
CA GLY A 323 -1.72 14.87 -5.94
C GLY A 323 -1.40 13.39 -6.09
N VAL A 324 -0.92 13.00 -7.26
CA VAL A 324 -0.62 11.60 -7.63
C VAL A 324 0.88 11.43 -7.89
N ARG A 325 1.40 10.24 -7.57
CA ARG A 325 2.80 9.88 -7.76
C ARG A 325 2.94 8.69 -8.70
N ILE A 326 3.84 8.80 -9.67
CA ILE A 326 4.14 7.74 -10.63
C ILE A 326 5.57 7.27 -10.39
N GLU A 327 5.71 6.08 -9.81
CA GLU A 327 6.99 5.40 -9.57
C GLU A 327 7.30 4.36 -10.65
N GLY A 328 6.28 3.95 -11.41
CA GLY A 328 6.38 2.99 -12.49
C GLY A 328 6.83 3.57 -13.83
N VAL A 329 7.07 2.67 -14.78
CA VAL A 329 7.28 2.99 -16.20
C VAL A 329 5.92 3.27 -16.85
N LEU A 330 5.84 4.38 -17.56
CA LEU A 330 4.71 4.72 -18.41
C LEU A 330 5.04 4.37 -19.87
N LYS A 331 4.24 3.50 -20.49
CA LYS A 331 4.44 3.06 -21.89
C LYS A 331 3.72 3.96 -22.90
N GLU A 332 2.63 4.60 -22.48
CA GLU A 332 1.83 5.49 -23.33
C GLU A 332 1.60 6.82 -22.58
N GLU A 333 0.37 7.17 -22.23
CA GLU A 333 0.01 8.43 -21.56
C GLU A 333 -0.64 8.25 -20.17
N ILE A 334 -0.55 9.25 -19.29
CA ILE A 334 -1.21 9.21 -17.97
C ILE A 334 -2.73 9.22 -18.12
N VAL A 335 -3.30 10.17 -18.87
CA VAL A 335 -4.75 10.34 -19.01
C VAL A 335 -5.16 10.56 -20.46
N ALA A 336 -6.31 9.97 -20.84
CA ALA A 336 -6.76 9.91 -22.22
C ALA A 336 -8.27 10.24 -22.36
N PRO A 337 -8.65 11.52 -22.51
CA PRO A 337 -10.02 11.96 -22.82
C PRO A 337 -10.41 11.76 -24.29
N ASN A 338 -11.69 11.51 -24.59
CA ASN A 338 -12.24 11.57 -25.95
C ASN A 338 -12.85 12.95 -26.25
N VAL A 339 -12.10 13.82 -26.90
CA VAL A 339 -12.46 15.23 -27.04
C VAL A 339 -13.65 15.49 -27.96
N ASN A 340 -13.94 14.57 -28.89
CA ASN A 340 -15.14 14.64 -29.73
C ASN A 340 -16.44 14.44 -28.95
N TYR A 341 -16.38 13.84 -27.76
CA TYR A 341 -17.52 13.72 -26.84
C TYR A 341 -17.54 14.81 -25.77
N GLY A 342 -16.58 15.73 -25.80
CA GLY A 342 -16.45 16.81 -24.83
C GLY A 342 -15.80 16.40 -23.52
N ASP A 343 -15.15 15.24 -23.46
CA ASP A 343 -14.39 14.80 -22.29
C ASP A 343 -13.33 15.83 -21.90
N VAL A 344 -13.12 15.99 -20.59
CA VAL A 344 -12.10 16.90 -20.03
C VAL A 344 -11.25 16.14 -19.03
N ALA A 345 -9.94 16.13 -19.28
CA ALA A 345 -8.93 15.68 -18.35
C ALA A 345 -8.29 16.89 -17.65
N LYS A 346 -8.36 16.90 -16.31
CA LYS A 346 -7.72 17.91 -15.46
C LYS A 346 -6.65 17.26 -14.61
N VAL A 347 -5.41 17.73 -14.71
CA VAL A 347 -4.27 17.17 -13.97
C VAL A 347 -3.59 18.27 -13.17
N ARG A 348 -3.45 18.08 -11.86
CA ARG A 348 -2.75 18.96 -10.93
C ARG A 348 -1.83 18.14 -10.02
N ASN A 349 -0.75 18.75 -9.54
CA ASN A 349 0.15 18.15 -8.54
C ASN A 349 0.58 16.71 -8.88
N LEU A 350 0.95 16.46 -10.14
CA LEU A 350 1.41 15.15 -10.59
C LEU A 350 2.93 15.08 -10.44
N SER A 351 3.43 14.01 -9.83
CA SER A 351 4.86 13.77 -9.69
C SER A 351 5.24 12.46 -10.39
N ILE A 352 6.26 12.48 -11.25
CA ILE A 352 6.69 11.31 -12.04
C ILE A 352 8.19 11.06 -11.83
N LYS A 353 8.54 9.82 -11.49
CA LYS A 353 9.93 9.40 -11.25
C LYS A 353 10.76 9.67 -12.51
N ASN A 354 11.85 10.43 -12.38
CA ASN A 354 12.71 10.80 -13.50
C ASN A 354 11.98 11.44 -14.70
N TYR A 355 10.94 12.25 -14.45
CA TYR A 355 10.19 12.92 -15.51
C TYR A 355 11.10 13.76 -16.42
N GLN A 356 10.93 13.61 -17.73
CA GLN A 356 11.51 14.48 -18.73
C GLN A 356 10.42 14.86 -19.74
N PRO A 357 10.16 16.16 -19.98
CA PRO A 357 9.19 16.59 -20.98
C PRO A 357 9.44 15.93 -22.34
N GLY A 358 8.41 15.29 -22.89
CA GLY A 358 8.47 14.57 -24.17
C GLY A 358 8.96 13.11 -24.10
N GLN A 359 9.35 12.61 -22.92
CA GLN A 359 9.58 11.17 -22.71
C GLN A 359 8.35 10.45 -22.16
N GLN A 360 7.70 11.05 -21.15
CA GLN A 360 6.44 10.55 -20.60
C GLN A 360 5.31 11.51 -21.02
N GLU A 361 4.32 10.99 -21.72
CA GLU A 361 3.16 11.78 -22.12
C GLU A 361 2.15 11.89 -20.98
N VAL A 362 1.65 13.10 -20.72
CA VAL A 362 0.72 13.30 -19.59
C VAL A 362 -0.73 13.20 -20.04
N CYS A 363 -1.16 14.06 -20.97
CA CYS A 363 -2.52 14.00 -21.49
C CYS A 363 -2.47 13.84 -23.01
N ALA A 364 -3.09 12.77 -23.52
CA ALA A 364 -3.25 12.57 -24.95
C ALA A 364 -4.74 12.63 -25.34
N GLU A 365 -5.08 13.46 -26.31
CA GLU A 365 -6.45 13.56 -26.81
C GLU A 365 -6.76 12.39 -27.75
N TRP A 366 -7.99 11.89 -27.65
CA TRP A 366 -8.50 10.84 -28.51
C TRP A 366 -9.82 11.25 -29.17
N GLN A 367 -10.13 10.60 -30.28
CA GLN A 367 -11.47 10.54 -30.84
C GLN A 367 -12.09 9.18 -30.50
N GLY A 368 -13.16 9.19 -29.71
CA GLY A 368 -13.95 8.02 -29.38
C GLY A 368 -14.99 7.71 -30.45
N PHE A 369 -15.42 6.45 -30.51
CA PHE A 369 -16.43 5.93 -31.43
C PHE A 369 -17.46 5.08 -30.70
N GLU A 370 -18.64 4.93 -31.29
CA GLU A 370 -19.64 3.97 -30.84
C GLU A 370 -19.23 2.57 -31.31
N LYS A 371 -19.27 1.56 -30.42
CA LYS A 371 -18.82 0.20 -30.76
C LYS A 371 -19.56 -0.39 -31.95
N SER A 372 -20.85 -0.10 -32.07
CA SER A 372 -21.70 -0.58 -33.17
C SER A 372 -21.28 -0.06 -34.55
N GLU A 373 -20.49 1.00 -34.62
CA GLU A 373 -19.95 1.55 -35.87
C GLU A 373 -18.75 0.75 -36.40
N GLY A 374 -18.22 -0.20 -35.62
CA GLY A 374 -17.08 -1.05 -36.01
C GLY A 374 -15.76 -0.30 -36.14
N ALA A 375 -15.69 0.96 -35.69
CA ALA A 375 -14.50 1.79 -35.67
C ALA A 375 -13.75 1.67 -34.32
N SER A 376 -12.43 1.86 -34.36
CA SER A 376 -11.59 1.96 -33.17
C SER A 376 -11.30 3.42 -32.84
N ALA A 377 -11.09 3.69 -31.55
CA ALA A 377 -10.66 5.00 -31.08
C ALA A 377 -9.37 5.45 -31.78
N GLN A 378 -9.32 6.72 -32.16
CA GLN A 378 -8.17 7.30 -32.86
C GLN A 378 -7.43 8.25 -31.93
N ARG A 379 -6.11 8.07 -31.83
CA ARG A 379 -5.26 8.96 -31.04
C ARG A 379 -4.98 10.24 -31.83
N LEU A 380 -5.20 11.39 -31.20
CA LEU A 380 -4.95 12.70 -31.79
C LEU A 380 -3.57 13.26 -31.39
N GLY A 381 -3.05 12.84 -30.23
CA GLY A 381 -1.69 13.17 -29.77
C GLY A 381 -1.66 13.79 -28.38
N GLU A 382 -0.46 13.99 -27.85
CA GLU A 382 -0.26 14.71 -26.59
C GLU A 382 -0.72 16.17 -26.71
N ALA A 383 -1.42 16.68 -25.69
CA ALA A 383 -1.93 18.03 -25.64
C ALA A 383 -1.75 18.67 -24.26
N TRP A 384 -1.63 20.01 -24.25
CA TRP A 384 -1.43 20.82 -23.05
C TRP A 384 -2.23 22.11 -23.16
N ASN A 385 -2.89 22.53 -22.07
CA ASN A 385 -3.72 23.74 -22.02
C ASN A 385 -4.79 23.81 -23.12
N THR A 386 -5.39 22.67 -23.47
CA THR A 386 -6.54 22.60 -24.38
C THR A 386 -7.82 22.43 -23.58
N THR A 387 -8.97 22.50 -24.25
CA THR A 387 -10.25 22.19 -23.60
C THR A 387 -10.32 20.73 -23.13
N GLY A 388 -9.73 19.80 -23.88
CA GLY A 388 -9.69 18.38 -23.54
C GLY A 388 -8.62 18.04 -22.50
N CYS A 389 -7.48 18.72 -22.54
CA CYS A 389 -6.36 18.54 -21.63
C CYS A 389 -6.10 19.83 -20.85
N ASP A 390 -6.86 20.03 -19.76
CA ASP A 390 -6.65 21.07 -18.76
C ASP A 390 -5.46 20.68 -17.87
N VAL A 391 -4.26 20.79 -18.43
CA VAL A 391 -2.98 20.53 -17.76
C VAL A 391 -1.90 21.42 -18.35
N SER A 392 -1.10 22.02 -17.48
CA SER A 392 0.09 22.79 -17.80
C SER A 392 1.34 22.02 -17.42
N ARG A 393 2.49 22.35 -18.02
CA ARG A 393 3.77 21.72 -17.66
C ARG A 393 4.17 21.96 -16.20
N SER A 394 3.70 23.04 -15.59
CA SER A 394 3.93 23.33 -14.15
C SER A 394 3.12 22.43 -13.22
N ASP A 395 2.11 21.73 -13.72
CA ASP A 395 1.33 20.78 -12.93
C ASP A 395 2.04 19.43 -12.75
N VAL A 396 3.21 19.26 -13.40
CA VAL A 396 3.96 18.00 -13.47
C VAL A 396 5.40 18.22 -13.02
N THR A 397 5.85 17.44 -12.03
CA THR A 397 7.21 17.54 -11.47
C THR A 397 7.95 16.21 -11.55
N ALA A 398 9.28 16.31 -11.66
CA ALA A 398 10.16 15.16 -11.50
C ALA A 398 10.47 14.93 -10.01
N PHE A 399 10.74 13.68 -9.65
CA PHE A 399 11.38 13.31 -8.38
C PHE A 399 12.35 12.15 -8.57
#